data_AF-A0A285Z0T7-F1
#
_entry.id   AF-A0A285Z0T7-F1
#
_cell.length_a   1.000
_cell.length_b   1.000
_cell.length_c   1.000
_cell.angle_alpha   90.00
_cell.angle_beta   90.00
_cell.angle_gamma   90.00
#
_symmetry.space_group_name_H-M   'P 1'
#
loop_
_entity.id
_entity.type
_entity.pdbx_description
1 polymer ?
#
loop_
_entity_poly.entity_id
_entity_poly.type
_entity_poly.pdbx_seq_one_letter_code
_entity_poly.pdbx_strand_id
1 'polypeptide(L)' 'MNRTRSLASHLEDITPSEMQCGIGACPAVFRRNDGKLIIVGAALPADAVEAQLHGRVGAHEAAIVVDPALLSGLLIE' A
#
# COMPACT_ATOMS: atom_id res chain seq x y z
N MET A 1 18.61 -16.66 27.83
CA MET A 1 17.43 -16.56 26.94
C MET A 1 17.14 -15.10 26.70
N ASN A 2 17.37 -14.58 25.48
CA ASN A 2 16.68 -13.41 24.94
C ASN A 2 17.17 -13.20 23.51
N ARG A 3 16.57 -13.92 22.56
CA ARG A 3 16.61 -13.51 21.16
C ARG A 3 15.52 -12.47 21.01
N THR A 4 15.90 -11.20 21.09
CA THR A 4 15.15 -10.09 20.49
C THR A 4 14.89 -10.50 19.04
N ARG A 5 13.69 -11.02 18.77
CA ARG A 5 13.21 -11.16 17.39
C ARG A 5 13.03 -9.74 16.89
N SER A 6 14.07 -9.18 16.29
CA SER A 6 13.92 -8.08 15.36
C SER A 6 13.03 -8.63 14.25
N LEU A 7 11.72 -8.35 14.35
CA LEU A 7 10.77 -8.53 13.26
C LEU A 7 11.11 -7.46 12.22
N ALA A 8 12.26 -7.62 11.55
CA ALA A 8 12.47 -6.94 10.29
C ALA A 8 11.41 -7.52 9.36
N SER A 9 10.27 -6.85 9.29
CA SER A 9 9.18 -7.20 8.40
C SER A 9 9.73 -7.18 6.99
N HIS A 10 9.98 -8.38 6.45
CA HIS A 10 10.43 -8.53 5.08
C HIS A 10 9.32 -8.00 4.17
N LEU A 11 9.67 -7.01 3.34
CA LEU A 11 8.80 -6.44 2.33
C LEU A 11 9.32 -6.89 0.97
N GLU A 12 8.48 -7.57 0.21
CA GLU A 12 8.74 -7.92 -1.18
C GLU A 12 8.08 -6.86 -2.07
N ASP A 13 8.85 -6.20 -2.92
CA ASP A 13 8.29 -5.29 -3.93
C ASP A 13 7.63 -6.13 -5.03
N ILE A 14 6.30 -6.03 -5.10
CA ILE A 14 5.48 -6.74 -6.08
C ILE A 14 4.85 -5.75 -7.08
N THR A 15 5.37 -4.53 -7.14
CA THR A 15 4.94 -3.52 -8.11
C THR A 15 5.18 -4.06 -9.52
N PRO A 16 4.16 -4.10 -10.41
CA PRO A 16 4.32 -4.57 -11.78
C PRO A 16 5.49 -3.87 -12.47
N SER A 17 6.33 -4.62 -13.20
CA SER A 17 7.57 -4.10 -13.78
C SER A 17 7.37 -2.87 -14.67
N GLU A 18 6.24 -2.81 -15.39
CA GLU A 18 5.87 -1.68 -16.25
C GLU A 18 5.54 -0.39 -15.45
N MET A 19 5.24 -0.53 -14.17
CA MET A 19 4.93 0.55 -13.24
C MET A 19 6.07 0.88 -12.28
N GLN A 20 7.17 0.11 -12.32
CA GLN A 20 8.35 0.42 -11.53
C GLN A 20 9.05 1.64 -12.09
N CYS A 21 9.25 2.65 -11.24
CA CYS A 21 10.01 3.84 -11.60
C CYS A 21 11.51 3.60 -11.37
N GLY A 22 12.33 3.97 -12.35
CA GLY A 22 13.79 3.90 -12.21
C GLY A 22 14.35 4.88 -11.17
N ILE A 23 13.71 6.05 -10.98
CA ILE A 23 14.11 7.07 -10.01
C ILE A 23 12.87 7.88 -9.58
N GLY A 24 12.61 8.01 -8.28
CA GLY A 24 11.57 8.90 -7.73
C GLY A 24 10.55 8.22 -6.81
N ALA A 25 9.57 9.00 -6.33
CA ALA A 25 8.46 8.50 -5.53
C ALA A 25 7.27 8.15 -6.45
N CYS A 26 7.06 6.86 -6.68
CA CYS A 26 5.96 6.36 -7.52
C CYS A 26 5.01 5.48 -6.70
N PRO A 27 3.76 5.30 -7.18
CA PRO A 27 2.87 4.30 -6.61
C PRO A 27 3.52 2.92 -6.64
N ALA A 28 3.37 2.18 -5.56
CA ALA A 28 4.05 0.90 -5.37
C ALA A 28 3.20 -0.03 -4.50
N VAL A 29 3.39 -1.32 -4.66
CA VAL A 29 2.77 -2.33 -3.79
C VAL A 29 3.83 -3.28 -3.27
N PHE A 30 3.81 -3.49 -1.96
CA PHE A 30 4.67 -4.42 -1.29
C PHE A 30 3.86 -5.53 -0.64
N ARG A 31 4.37 -6.76 -0.70
CA ARG A 31 3.87 -7.86 0.11
C ARG A 31 4.67 -7.94 1.40
N ARG A 32 3.99 -7.88 2.53
CA ARG A 32 4.59 -8.20 3.81
C ARG A 32 4.55 -9.70 4.04
N ASN A 33 5.51 -10.22 4.78
CA ASN A 33 5.63 -11.65 5.10
C ASN A 33 4.41 -12.31 5.77
N ASP A 34 3.48 -11.53 6.33
CA ASP A 34 2.20 -12.02 6.86
C ASP A 34 1.07 -12.06 5.81
N GLY A 35 1.42 -11.91 4.52
CA GLY A 35 0.49 -11.93 3.39
C GLY A 35 -0.25 -10.61 3.16
N LYS A 36 -0.07 -9.60 4.02
CA LYS A 36 -0.73 -8.30 3.84
C LYS A 36 -0.06 -7.47 2.75
N LEU A 37 -0.87 -6.67 2.07
CA LEU A 37 -0.39 -5.71 1.08
C LEU A 37 -0.17 -4.35 1.74
N ILE A 38 0.92 -3.69 1.37
CA ILE A 38 1.18 -2.28 1.64
C ILE A 38 1.11 -1.58 0.29
N ILE A 39 0.27 -0.55 0.21
CA ILE A 39 0.05 0.19 -1.02
C ILE A 39 0.52 1.64 -0.77
N VAL A 40 1.36 2.13 -1.66
CA VAL A 40 1.85 3.52 -1.67
C VAL A 40 1.16 4.26 -2.81
N GLY A 41 0.58 5.42 -2.52
CA GLY A 41 -0.18 6.22 -3.46
C GLY A 41 -0.42 7.63 -2.93
N ALA A 42 -1.35 8.35 -3.55
CA ALA A 42 -1.72 9.71 -3.12
C ALA A 42 -2.78 9.65 -2.01
N ALA A 43 -2.51 10.23 -0.84
CA ALA A 43 -3.51 10.32 0.21
C ALA A 43 -4.64 11.28 -0.17
N LEU A 44 -5.89 10.90 0.11
CA LEU A 44 -7.02 11.82 -0.01
C LEU A 44 -7.01 12.82 1.16
N PRO A 45 -7.38 14.09 0.91
CA PRO A 45 -7.56 15.06 1.98
C PRO A 45 -8.76 14.68 2.85
N ALA A 46 -8.70 15.04 4.14
CA ALA A 46 -9.67 14.58 5.15
C ALA A 46 -11.12 14.98 4.83
N ASP A 47 -11.34 16.16 4.25
CA ASP A 47 -12.65 16.63 3.81
C ASP A 47 -13.25 15.75 2.70
N ALA A 48 -12.43 15.33 1.72
CA ALA A 48 -12.85 14.41 0.67
C ALA A 48 -13.18 13.01 1.23
N VAL A 49 -12.41 12.55 2.22
CA VAL A 49 -12.67 11.27 2.91
C VAL A 49 -14.03 11.31 3.63
N GLU A 50 -14.30 12.35 4.42
CA GLU A 50 -15.58 12.48 5.13
C GLU A 50 -16.76 12.60 4.16
N ALA A 51 -16.60 13.38 3.08
CA ALA A 51 -17.65 13.63 2.11
C ALA A 51 -18.00 12.41 1.24
N GLN A 52 -17.03 11.57 0.89
CA GLN A 52 -17.21 10.50 -0.10
C GLN A 52 -17.19 9.08 0.50
N LEU A 53 -16.47 8.89 1.60
CA LEU A 53 -16.24 7.58 2.20
C LEU A 53 -17.01 7.39 3.51
N HIS A 54 -17.78 8.36 3.99
CA HIS A 54 -18.81 8.22 5.03
C HIS A 54 -18.45 7.27 6.20
N GLY A 55 -17.38 7.58 6.93
CA GLY A 55 -16.95 6.79 8.11
C GLY A 55 -16.32 5.44 7.81
N ARG A 56 -15.95 5.16 6.55
CA ARG A 56 -15.22 3.95 6.15
C ARG A 56 -13.72 4.01 6.44
N VAL A 57 -13.22 5.15 6.90
CA VAL A 57 -11.82 5.38 7.27
C VAL A 57 -11.76 5.75 8.74
N GLY A 58 -11.10 4.93 9.54
CA GLY A 58 -10.90 5.14 10.97
C GLY A 58 -9.77 6.11 11.32
N ALA A 59 -9.65 6.44 12.61
CA ALA A 59 -8.70 7.44 13.13
C ALA A 59 -7.20 7.13 12.89
N HIS A 60 -6.87 5.89 12.51
CA HIS A 60 -5.50 5.46 12.19
C HIS A 60 -5.40 4.86 10.78
N GLU A 61 -6.38 5.17 9.93
CA GLU A 61 -6.44 4.70 8.55
C GLU A 61 -6.33 5.91 7.61
N ALA A 62 -5.96 5.63 6.37
CA ALA A 62 -5.90 6.64 5.32
C ALA A 62 -6.54 6.06 4.06
N ALA A 63 -7.31 6.88 3.36
CA ALA A 63 -7.71 6.56 2.00
C ALA A 63 -6.61 7.00 1.04
N ILE A 64 -6.15 6.07 0.24
CA ILE A 64 -5.09 6.27 -0.75
C ILE A 64 -5.66 6.03 -2.14
N VAL A 65 -5.35 6.94 -3.06
CA VAL A 65 -5.63 6.81 -4.48
C VAL A 65 -4.43 6.14 -5.13
N VAL A 66 -4.72 5.08 -5.88
CA VAL A 66 -3.76 4.38 -6.72
C VAL A 66 -4.34 4.14 -8.10
N ASP A 67 -3.46 4.00 -9.09
CA ASP A 67 -3.86 3.59 -10.42
C ASP A 67 -4.41 2.16 -10.38
N PRO A 68 -5.57 1.86 -10.99
CA PRO A 68 -6.11 0.50 -11.06
C PRO A 68 -5.11 -0.54 -11.61
N ALA A 69 -4.23 -0.15 -12.55
CA ALA A 69 -3.21 -1.02 -13.11
C ALA A 69 -2.28 -1.61 -12.05
N LEU A 70 -2.06 -0.87 -10.95
CA LEU A 70 -1.26 -1.30 -9.80
C LEU A 70 -1.86 -2.53 -9.11
N LEU A 71 -3.18 -2.68 -9.15
CA LEU A 71 -3.91 -3.78 -8.54
C LEU A 71 -4.33 -4.85 -9.56
N SER A 72 -4.55 -4.48 -10.82
CA SER A 72 -4.92 -5.42 -11.88
C SER A 72 -3.85 -6.49 -12.11
N GLY A 73 -2.56 -6.16 -11.99
CA GLY A 73 -1.47 -7.15 -12.06
C GLY A 73 -1.36 -8.07 -10.84
N LEU A 74 -2.10 -7.78 -9.76
CA LEU A 74 -2.06 -8.52 -8.50
C LEU A 74 -3.28 -9.42 -8.26
N LEU A 75 -4.39 -9.16 -8.94
CA LEU A 75 -5.68 -9.85 -8.76
C LEU A 75 -5.94 -10.95 -9.79
N ILE A 76 -4.91 -11.39 -10.51
CA ILE A 76 -5.02 -12.51 -11.45
C ILE A 76 -4.71 -13.80 -10.68
N GLU A 77 -5.77 -14.50 -10.27
CA GLU A 77 -5.71 -15.94 -9.94
C GLU A 77 -5.65 -16.80 -11.21
#